data_AF-A0A4Q6AV39-F1
#
_entry.id   AF-A0A4Q6AV39-F1
#
_cell.length_a   1.000
_cell.length_b   1.000
_cell.length_c   1.000
_cell.angle_alpha   90.00
_cell.angle_beta   90.00
_cell.angle_gamma   90.00
#
_symmetry.space_group_name_H-M   'P 1'
#
loop_
_entity.id
_entity.type
_entity.pdbx_description
1 polymer ?
#
loop_
_entity_poly.entity_id
_entity_poly.type
_entity_poly.pdbx_seq_one_letter_code
_entity_poly.pdbx_strand_id
1 'polypeptide(L)'
;MTEPFVRENADVKEGEKKAFLLAKDIGLLNELKSESMSLEVVFEEAGLEIPKQSWAQSRGKEGRHTEHLGYLLAEMQYLQRTYPNATW
;
A
#
# COMPACT_ATOMS: atom_id res chain seq x y z
N MET A 1 -15.95 -7.27 11.25
CA MET A 1 -15.59 -6.02 10.58
C MET A 1 -14.40 -6.34 9.69
N THR A 2 -14.58 -6.41 8.37
CA THR A 2 -13.52 -6.82 7.44
C THR A 2 -12.57 -5.66 7.16
N GLU A 3 -11.26 -5.86 7.28
CA GLU A 3 -10.29 -4.79 7.05
C GLU A 3 -10.23 -4.38 5.58
N PRO A 4 -10.43 -3.09 5.25
CA PRO A 4 -10.65 -2.67 3.87
C PRO A 4 -9.36 -2.45 3.05
N PHE A 5 -8.16 -2.52 3.62
CA PHE A 5 -6.94 -2.03 2.94
C PHE A 5 -6.23 -3.02 2.01
N VAL A 6 -6.66 -4.29 1.98
CA VAL A 6 -5.90 -5.39 1.34
C VAL A 6 -5.74 -5.24 -0.19
N ARG A 7 -6.63 -4.53 -0.90
CA ARG A 7 -6.61 -4.47 -2.38
C ARG A 7 -5.70 -3.42 -3.01
N GLU A 8 -5.27 -2.37 -2.32
CA GLU A 8 -4.49 -1.28 -2.96
C GLU A 8 -3.15 -1.74 -3.53
N ASN A 9 -2.57 -2.81 -2.96
CA ASN A 9 -1.32 -3.39 -3.44
C ASN A 9 -1.48 -4.18 -4.76
N ALA A 10 -2.72 -4.50 -5.17
CA ALA A 10 -3.02 -5.24 -6.39
C ALA A 10 -3.48 -4.35 -7.57
N ASP A 11 -3.96 -3.13 -7.28
CA ASP A 11 -4.52 -2.23 -8.28
C ASP A 11 -3.40 -1.44 -9.01
N VAL A 12 -2.98 -1.91 -10.18
CA VAL A 12 -2.08 -1.18 -11.12
C VAL A 12 -2.93 -0.43 -12.15
N LYS A 13 -2.72 0.87 -12.31
CA LYS A 13 -3.52 1.71 -13.24
C LYS A 13 -3.16 1.49 -14.71
N GLU A 14 -4.12 1.70 -15.61
CA GLU A 14 -3.93 1.67 -17.08
C GLU A 14 -2.81 2.60 -17.58
N GLY A 15 -2.63 3.76 -16.93
CA GLY A 15 -1.54 4.71 -17.22
C GLY A 15 -0.17 4.24 -16.72
N GLU A 16 -0.14 3.48 -15.62
CA GLU A 16 1.07 2.83 -15.12
C GLU A 16 1.47 1.65 -16.03
N LYS A 17 0.51 0.97 -16.69
CA LYS A 17 0.82 -0.08 -17.69
C LYS A 17 1.66 0.46 -18.86
N LYS A 18 1.43 1.69 -19.32
CA LYS A 18 2.24 2.32 -20.38
C LYS A 18 3.64 2.73 -19.91
N ALA A 19 3.78 3.21 -18.68
CA ALA A 19 5.09 3.47 -18.07
C ALA A 19 5.84 2.16 -17.73
N PHE A 20 5.11 1.11 -17.35
CA PHE A 20 5.58 -0.24 -17.04
C PHE A 20 6.15 -0.95 -18.27
N LEU A 21 5.58 -0.73 -19.47
CA LEU A 21 6.12 -1.25 -20.73
C LEU A 21 7.40 -0.52 -21.18
N LEU A 22 7.66 0.69 -20.69
CA LEU A 22 8.88 1.46 -21.00
C LEU A 22 10.00 1.22 -19.97
N ALA A 23 9.64 0.96 -18.70
CA ALA A 23 10.54 0.62 -17.61
C ALA A 23 10.73 -0.90 -17.51
N LYS A 24 11.33 -1.52 -18.53
CA LYS A 24 11.50 -2.98 -18.65
C LYS A 24 12.34 -3.63 -17.53
N ASP A 25 12.96 -2.85 -16.64
CA ASP A 25 13.85 -3.33 -15.58
C ASP A 25 13.30 -3.29 -14.14
N ILE A 26 12.00 -3.04 -13.93
CA ILE A 26 11.40 -3.18 -12.58
C ILE A 26 10.63 -4.51 -12.48
N GLY A 27 11.37 -5.62 -12.58
CA GLY A 27 10.86 -7.00 -12.40
C GLY A 27 10.44 -7.35 -10.96
N LEU A 28 10.79 -6.49 -9.99
CA LEU A 28 10.61 -6.69 -8.55
C LEU A 28 9.17 -7.00 -8.12
N LEU A 29 8.15 -6.43 -8.77
CA LEU A 29 6.76 -6.60 -8.32
C LEU A 29 6.22 -8.00 -8.57
N ASN A 30 6.67 -8.68 -9.62
CA ASN A 30 6.23 -10.05 -9.90
C ASN A 30 7.04 -11.07 -9.09
N GLU A 31 8.33 -10.81 -8.88
CA GLU A 31 9.21 -11.64 -8.07
C GLU A 31 8.79 -11.62 -6.58
N LEU A 32 8.49 -10.45 -6.00
CA LEU A 32 8.00 -10.32 -4.62
C LEU A 32 6.64 -11.02 -4.40
N LYS A 33 5.78 -11.05 -5.41
CA LYS A 33 4.51 -11.81 -5.36
C LYS A 33 4.74 -13.32 -5.37
N SER A 34 5.80 -13.79 -6.03
CA SER A 34 6.14 -15.22 -6.05
C SER A 34 6.89 -15.69 -4.79
N GLU A 35 7.58 -14.79 -4.09
CA GLU A 35 8.34 -15.11 -2.87
C GLU A 35 7.51 -15.07 -1.58
N SER A 36 6.31 -14.48 -1.60
CA SER A 36 5.44 -14.43 -0.43
C SER A 36 4.59 -15.69 -0.29
N MET A 37 4.53 -16.24 0.93
CA MET A 37 3.67 -17.38 1.25
C MET A 37 2.20 -17.00 1.02
N SER A 38 1.43 -17.90 0.42
CA SER A 38 0.01 -17.68 0.12
C SER A 38 -0.78 -17.39 1.40
N LEU A 39 -1.62 -16.35 1.34
CA LEU A 39 -2.45 -15.92 2.46
C LEU A 39 -3.38 -17.05 2.92
N GLU A 40 -3.83 -17.88 1.98
CA GLU A 40 -4.66 -19.05 2.24
C GLU A 40 -3.97 -20.06 3.15
N VAL A 41 -2.68 -20.34 2.91
CA VAL A 41 -1.89 -21.27 3.74
C VAL A 41 -1.75 -20.74 5.17
N VAL A 42 -1.46 -19.44 5.32
CA VAL A 42 -1.31 -18.80 6.64
C VAL A 42 -2.63 -18.83 7.43
N PHE A 43 -3.76 -18.58 6.77
CA PHE A 43 -5.08 -18.63 7.41
C PHE A 43 -5.47 -20.05 7.80
N GLU A 44 -5.18 -21.05 6.96
CA GLU A 44 -5.42 -22.47 7.25
C GLU A 44 -4.58 -22.94 8.44
N GLU A 45 -3.29 -22.60 8.50
CA GLU A 45 -2.41 -22.93 9.63
C GLU A 45 -2.91 -22.30 10.94
N ALA A 46 -3.43 -21.06 10.86
CA ALA A 46 -4.01 -20.38 12.02
C ALA A 46 -5.41 -20.89 12.39
N GLY A 47 -6.02 -21.78 11.59
CA GLY A 47 -7.39 -22.27 11.80
C GLY A 47 -8.46 -21.18 11.63
N LEU A 48 -8.18 -20.14 10.85
CA LEU A 48 -9.05 -18.99 10.64
C LEU A 48 -9.73 -19.05 9.28
N GLU A 49 -11.01 -18.65 9.25
CA GLU A 49 -11.74 -18.49 7.99
C GLU A 49 -11.36 -17.18 7.29
N ILE A 50 -11.14 -17.25 5.97
CA ILE A 50 -10.91 -16.06 5.16
C ILE A 50 -12.23 -15.30 5.02
N PRO A 51 -12.30 -14.02 5.41
CA PRO A 51 -13.51 -13.25 5.31
C PRO A 51 -13.92 -13.02 3.83
N LYS A 52 -15.19 -13.23 3.52
CA LYS A 52 -15.76 -12.88 2.20
C LYS A 52 -15.76 -11.36 2.04
N GLN A 53 -14.83 -10.85 1.25
CA GLN A 53 -14.56 -9.43 1.12
C GLN A 53 -15.65 -8.73 0.27
N SER A 54 -16.32 -7.72 0.82
CA SER A 54 -17.40 -6.97 0.15
C SER A 54 -16.93 -5.63 -0.44
N TRP A 55 -15.96 -4.99 0.19
CA TRP A 55 -15.42 -3.69 -0.20
C TRP A 55 -13.96 -3.57 0.24
N ALA A 56 -13.16 -2.87 -0.56
CA ALA A 56 -11.79 -2.51 -0.21
C ALA A 56 -11.56 -1.02 -0.49
N GLN A 57 -10.85 -0.37 0.42
CA GLN A 57 -10.41 1.00 0.31
C GLN A 57 -9.13 1.06 -0.54
N SER A 58 -9.11 2.02 -1.46
CA SER A 58 -8.00 2.27 -2.39
C SER A 58 -7.80 3.78 -2.57
N ARG A 59 -6.83 4.17 -3.41
CA ARG A 59 -6.48 5.57 -3.79
C ARG A 59 -5.50 6.29 -2.86
N GLY A 60 -4.88 5.62 -1.89
CA GLY A 60 -3.74 6.17 -1.15
C GLY A 60 -2.61 6.62 -2.09
N LYS A 61 -2.31 5.84 -3.13
CA LYS A 61 -1.35 6.21 -4.19
C LYS A 61 -1.74 7.45 -5.01
N GLU A 62 -3.00 7.89 -4.94
CA GLU A 62 -3.49 9.12 -5.58
C GLU A 62 -3.44 10.35 -4.65
N GLY A 63 -2.84 10.22 -3.46
CA GLY A 63 -2.88 11.26 -2.43
C GLY A 63 -4.23 11.34 -1.70
N ARG A 64 -5.12 10.35 -1.87
CA ARG A 64 -6.42 10.31 -1.17
C ARG A 64 -6.32 9.36 0.01
N HIS A 65 -5.99 9.92 1.17
CA HIS A 65 -5.77 9.16 2.40
C HIS A 65 -6.96 9.28 3.35
N THR A 66 -6.98 8.42 4.36
CA THR A 66 -7.88 8.56 5.51
C THR A 66 -7.51 9.80 6.33
N GLU A 67 -8.40 10.18 7.25
CA GLU A 67 -8.18 11.24 8.24
C GLU A 67 -6.91 11.04 9.08
N HIS A 68 -6.44 9.80 9.24
CA HIS A 68 -5.28 9.47 10.07
C HIS A 68 -3.97 10.06 9.52
N LEU A 69 -3.78 10.13 8.20
CA LEU A 69 -2.51 10.61 7.64
C LEU A 69 -2.24 12.07 8.01
N GLY A 70 -3.28 12.90 8.10
CA GLY A 70 -3.13 14.31 8.46
C GLY A 70 -2.47 14.50 9.82
N TYR A 71 -2.90 13.73 10.82
CA TYR A 71 -2.32 13.76 12.16
C TYR A 71 -0.87 13.28 12.18
N LEU A 72 -0.57 12.19 11.47
CA LEU A 72 0.80 11.67 11.38
C LEU A 72 1.75 12.70 10.76
N LEU A 73 1.34 13.33 9.66
CA LEU A 73 2.17 14.34 8.99
C LEU A 73 2.34 15.61 9.83
N ALA A 74 1.32 16.01 10.60
CA ALA A 74 1.43 17.16 11.50
C ALA A 74 2.56 16.98 12.52
N GLU A 75 2.63 15.81 13.16
CA GLU A 75 3.68 15.47 14.11
C GLU A 75 5.04 15.27 13.42
N MET A 76 5.09 14.45 12.37
CA MET A 76 6.34 14.10 11.67
C MET A 76 7.02 15.32 11.05
N GLN A 77 6.25 16.27 10.53
CA GLN A 77 6.78 17.41 9.79
C GLN A 77 6.92 18.67 10.63
N TYR A 78 6.55 18.63 11.92
CA TYR A 78 6.59 19.82 12.77
C TYR A 78 7.96 20.51 12.74
N LEU A 79 9.02 19.80 13.14
CA LEU A 79 10.37 20.37 13.25
C LEU A 79 10.88 20.94 11.92
N GLN A 80 10.67 20.20 10.82
CA GLN A 80 11.10 20.60 9.47
C GLN A 80 10.34 21.84 8.97
N ARG A 81 9.05 21.98 9.32
CA ARG A 81 8.23 23.13 8.93
C ARG A 81 8.50 24.36 9.78
N THR A 82 8.83 24.19 11.06
CA THR A 82 9.16 25.29 11.97
C THR A 82 10.55 25.86 11.70
N TYR A 83 11.53 25.01 11.38
CA TYR A 83 12.92 25.40 11.15
C TYR A 83 13.41 24.99 9.75
N PRO A 84 12.98 25.71 8.69
CA PRO A 84 13.38 25.38 7.33
C PRO A 84 14.89 25.55 7.13
N ASN A 85 15.51 24.64 6.37
CA ASN A 85 16.95 24.61 6.03
C ASN A 85 17.92 24.37 7.20
N ALA A 86 17.43 23.99 8.38
CA ALA A 86 18.30 23.56 9.46
C ALA A 86 18.94 22.19 9.17
N THR A 87 20.13 21.97 9.71
CA THR A 87 20.91 20.74 9.55
C THR A 87 20.87 19.92 10.84
N TRP A 88 20.60 18.63 10.71
CA TRP A 88 20.52 17.62 11.78
C TRP A 88 21.19 16.34 11.32
#